data_AF-A0A960PXN3-F1
#
_entry.id   AF-A0A960PXN3-F1
#
_cell.length_a   1.000
_cell.length_b   1.000
_cell.length_c   1.000
_cell.angle_alpha   90.00
_cell.angle_beta   90.00
_cell.angle_gamma   90.00
#
_symmetry.space_group_name_H-M   'P 1'
#
loop_
_entity.id
_entity.type
_entity.pdbx_description
1 polymer ?
#
loop_
_entity_poly.entity_id
_entity_poly.type
_entity_poly.pdbx_seq_one_letter_code
_entity_poly.pdbx_strand_id
1 'polypeptide(L)'
;MIKEREFIVPIRYLRIQSPFDLGRITFKPMTRELLDLWHKPFMHACGSEAELGEKIFLEKFRCYQGHTAAVFQAETDAKLGKERAIKEASKSVAILRVFSQAALDHRMWSHCVLWGTGHLDSEVTIELDERGYPLPTSSIAGIPPRPDRFSTVHIDKLSKWLQHIHPFLLSSSKNSNFSECVINALRLYSESIIKKRIQDKLVYLFAALESIFLRGDNEPIIHSISLRIALFCRQEP
;
A
#
# COMPACT_ATOMS: atom_id res chain seq x y z
N MET A 1 -12.27 -26.34 4.27
CA MET A 1 -12.65 -26.30 5.70
C MET A 1 -12.53 -24.86 6.20
N ILE A 2 -13.64 -24.32 6.71
CA ILE A 2 -13.76 -22.95 7.22
C ILE A 2 -13.22 -22.92 8.66
N LYS A 3 -12.36 -21.95 8.96
CA LYS A 3 -11.79 -21.69 10.29
C LYS A 3 -11.49 -20.21 10.43
N GLU A 4 -11.44 -19.72 11.66
CA GLU A 4 -10.85 -18.42 11.96
C GLU A 4 -9.36 -18.43 11.58
N ARG A 5 -8.95 -17.47 10.76
CA ARG A 5 -7.59 -17.35 10.24
C ARG A 5 -7.16 -15.90 10.21
N GLU A 6 -5.89 -15.68 10.53
CA GLU A 6 -5.21 -14.41 10.33
C GLU A 6 -4.39 -14.47 9.03
N PHE A 7 -4.59 -13.48 8.16
CA PHE A 7 -3.86 -13.32 6.91
C PHE A 7 -3.02 -12.05 7.00
N ILE A 8 -1.72 -12.20 6.77
CA ILE A 8 -0.77 -11.11 6.89
C ILE A 8 -0.26 -10.75 5.49
N VAL A 9 -0.48 -9.51 5.09
CA VAL A 9 -0.03 -8.95 3.81
C VAL A 9 1.02 -7.88 4.09
N PRO A 10 2.32 -8.15 3.87
CA PRO A 10 3.35 -7.15 4.07
C PRO A 10 3.19 -5.97 3.11
N ILE A 11 3.53 -4.77 3.57
CA ILE A 11 3.47 -3.52 2.81
C ILE A 11 4.89 -2.98 2.67
N ARG A 12 5.29 -2.73 1.43
CA ARG A 12 6.61 -2.22 1.11
C ARG A 12 6.69 -0.72 1.40
N TYR A 13 7.85 -0.24 1.85
CA TYR A 13 8.13 1.19 2.08
C TYR A 13 7.11 1.94 2.95
N LEU A 14 6.43 1.24 3.85
CA LEU A 14 5.58 1.82 4.88
C LEU A 14 6.13 1.44 6.26
N ARG A 15 6.38 2.44 7.11
CA ARG A 15 6.80 2.24 8.49
C ARG A 15 5.84 2.95 9.43
N ILE A 16 5.30 2.20 10.37
CA ILE A 16 4.42 2.71 11.41
C ILE A 16 5.02 2.42 12.77
N GLN A 17 4.78 3.29 13.75
CA GLN A 17 5.24 3.06 15.13
C GLN A 17 4.20 2.36 16.01
N SER A 18 2.92 2.55 15.72
CA SER A 18 1.81 2.01 16.51
C SER A 18 0.77 1.38 15.61
N PRO A 19 0.09 0.30 16.04
CA PRO A 19 -1.00 -0.28 15.28
C PRO A 19 -2.18 0.69 15.12
N PHE A 20 -2.94 0.55 14.03
CA PHE A 20 -4.22 1.24 13.83
C PHE A 20 -5.10 0.49 12.83
N ASP A 21 -6.39 0.80 12.82
CA ASP A 21 -7.38 0.17 11.96
C ASP A 21 -7.83 1.07 10.81
N LEU A 22 -8.01 0.47 9.64
CA LEU A 22 -8.61 1.14 8.48
C LEU A 22 -9.38 0.11 7.64
N GLY A 23 -10.71 0.29 7.55
CA GLY A 23 -11.57 -0.72 6.95
C GLY A 23 -11.48 -2.05 7.71
N ARG A 24 -11.32 -3.16 6.98
CA ARG A 24 -11.19 -4.52 7.55
C ARG A 24 -9.75 -4.91 7.88
N ILE A 25 -8.83 -3.95 7.89
CA ILE A 25 -7.40 -4.18 8.04
C ILE A 25 -6.90 -3.51 9.31
N THR A 26 -6.16 -4.27 10.11
CA THR A 26 -5.33 -3.72 11.18
C THR A 26 -3.90 -3.62 10.67
N PHE A 27 -3.35 -2.41 10.65
CA PHE A 27 -1.96 -2.18 10.31
C PHE A 27 -1.11 -2.41 11.55
N LYS A 28 -0.08 -3.27 11.47
CA LYS A 28 0.83 -3.58 12.57
C LYS A 28 2.29 -3.39 12.14
N PRO A 29 3.18 -2.85 13.01
CA PRO A 29 4.61 -2.83 12.71
C PRO A 29 5.16 -4.26 12.68
N MET A 30 5.99 -4.56 11.68
CA MET A 30 6.71 -5.83 11.61
C MET A 30 8.04 -5.71 12.34
N THR A 31 7.97 -5.85 13.66
CA THR A 31 9.15 -5.76 14.53
C THR A 31 9.95 -7.06 14.53
N ARG A 32 11.15 -7.02 15.13
CA ARG A 32 11.97 -8.22 15.30
C ARG A 32 11.23 -9.26 16.14
N GLU A 33 10.60 -8.81 17.22
CA GLU A 33 9.88 -9.66 18.17
C GLU A 33 8.75 -10.41 17.48
N LEU A 34 8.04 -9.78 16.53
CA LEU A 34 7.00 -10.45 15.75
C LEU A 34 7.59 -11.55 14.85
N LEU A 35 8.73 -11.31 14.20
CA LEU A 35 9.38 -12.32 13.36
C LEU A 35 9.94 -13.46 14.21
N ASP A 36 10.50 -13.17 15.38
CA ASP A 36 11.01 -14.17 16.31
C ASP A 36 9.89 -15.08 16.84
N LEU A 37 8.65 -14.56 16.95
CA LEU A 37 7.45 -15.36 17.27
C LEU A 37 7.10 -16.35 16.15
N TRP A 38 7.36 -16.04 14.88
CA TRP A 38 7.14 -16.97 13.76
C TRP A 38 8.31 -17.93 13.57
N HIS A 39 9.51 -17.49 13.93
CA HIS A 39 10.73 -18.28 13.84
C HIS A 39 10.64 -19.56 14.66
N LYS A 40 10.26 -19.47 15.94
CA LYS A 40 10.22 -20.65 16.83
C LYS A 40 9.33 -21.80 16.32
N PRO A 41 8.05 -21.59 15.96
CA PRO A 41 7.21 -22.65 15.40
C PRO A 41 7.72 -23.16 14.05
N PHE A 42 8.27 -22.26 13.21
CA PHE A 42 8.82 -22.63 11.92
C PHE A 42 10.01 -23.58 12.08
N MET A 43 10.96 -23.25 12.96
CA MET A 43 12.12 -24.09 13.24
C MET A 43 11.73 -25.42 13.89
N HIS A 44 10.71 -25.41 14.77
CA HIS A 44 10.17 -26.65 15.33
C HIS A 44 9.61 -27.58 14.24
N ALA A 45 8.94 -27.02 13.22
CA ALA A 45 8.42 -27.79 12.09
C ALA A 45 9.51 -28.32 11.15
N CYS A 46 10.67 -27.65 11.06
CA CYS A 46 11.81 -28.09 10.24
C CYS A 46 12.56 -29.31 10.81
N GLY A 47 12.46 -29.58 12.13
CA GLY A 47 13.05 -30.76 12.75
C GLY A 47 14.56 -30.90 12.48
N SER A 48 14.95 -31.99 11.80
CA SER A 48 16.35 -32.29 11.47
C SER A 48 16.96 -31.41 10.37
N GLU A 49 16.16 -30.66 9.62
CA GLU A 49 16.62 -29.78 8.54
C GLU A 49 16.83 -28.33 9.01
N ALA A 50 17.20 -28.14 10.28
CA ALA A 50 17.27 -26.82 10.90
C ALA A 50 18.16 -25.81 10.15
N GLU A 51 19.32 -26.22 9.62
CA GLU A 51 20.21 -25.32 8.87
C GLU A 51 19.58 -24.79 7.57
N LEU A 52 18.89 -25.67 6.82
CA LEU A 52 18.18 -25.27 5.61
C LEU A 52 16.96 -24.41 5.95
N GLY A 53 16.23 -24.77 7.02
CA GLY A 53 15.12 -24.00 7.57
C GLY A 53 15.53 -22.58 7.93
N GLU A 54 16.65 -22.42 8.64
CA GLU A 54 17.19 -21.11 9.02
C GLU A 54 17.48 -20.26 7.79
N LYS A 55 18.16 -20.84 6.78
CA LYS A 55 18.46 -20.13 5.53
C LYS A 55 17.18 -19.66 4.82
N ILE A 56 16.19 -20.55 4.68
CA ILE A 56 14.90 -20.22 4.07
C ILE A 56 14.19 -19.12 4.88
N PHE A 57 14.24 -19.20 6.20
CA PHE A 57 13.58 -18.21 7.05
C PHE A 57 14.19 -16.83 6.88
N LEU A 58 15.54 -16.75 6.93
CA LEU A 58 16.27 -15.51 6.75
C LEU A 58 16.05 -14.91 5.35
N GLU A 59 16.08 -15.73 4.31
CA GLU A 59 15.84 -15.28 2.94
C GLU A 59 14.40 -14.77 2.73
N LYS A 60 13.40 -15.47 3.29
CA LYS A 60 11.99 -15.18 3.01
C LYS A 60 11.34 -14.16 3.93
N PHE A 61 11.66 -14.18 5.23
CA PHE A 61 10.90 -13.41 6.22
C PHE A 61 11.66 -12.20 6.77
N ARG A 62 13.00 -12.25 6.82
CA ARG A 62 13.80 -11.15 7.38
C ARG A 62 13.65 -9.85 6.58
N CYS A 63 13.40 -9.94 5.28
CA CYS A 63 13.17 -8.78 4.42
C CYS A 63 11.93 -7.96 4.85
N TYR A 64 10.98 -8.57 5.56
CA TYR A 64 9.80 -7.87 6.08
C TYR A 64 10.05 -7.09 7.37
N GLN A 65 11.18 -7.32 8.06
CA GLN A 65 11.51 -6.60 9.28
C GLN A 65 11.57 -5.09 9.04
N GLY A 66 10.97 -4.31 9.96
CA GLY A 66 10.94 -2.85 9.88
C GLY A 66 9.95 -2.29 8.86
N HIS A 67 9.13 -3.15 8.23
CA HIS A 67 7.99 -2.77 7.40
C HIS A 67 6.67 -2.85 8.18
N THR A 68 5.57 -2.70 7.47
CA THR A 68 4.21 -2.75 8.04
C THR A 68 3.46 -3.95 7.49
N ALA A 69 2.73 -4.64 8.35
CA ALA A 69 1.80 -5.69 7.99
C ALA A 69 0.37 -5.14 7.92
N ALA A 70 -0.34 -5.41 6.83
CA ALA A 70 -1.80 -5.35 6.79
C ALA A 70 -2.34 -6.70 7.26
N VAL A 71 -3.01 -6.72 8.41
CA VAL A 71 -3.57 -7.91 9.02
C VAL A 71 -5.06 -7.96 8.75
N PHE A 72 -5.51 -9.05 8.13
CA PHE A 72 -6.91 -9.35 7.85
C PHE A 72 -7.32 -10.60 8.61
N GLN A 73 -8.35 -10.51 9.45
CA GLN A 73 -8.89 -11.62 10.19
C GLN A 73 -10.28 -11.97 9.66
N ALA A 74 -10.52 -13.24 9.36
CA ALA A 74 -11.81 -13.72 8.90
C ALA A 74 -11.98 -15.22 9.14
N GLU A 75 -13.23 -15.63 9.34
CA GLU A 75 -13.63 -17.02 9.27
C GLU A 75 -13.87 -17.43 7.81
N THR A 76 -12.94 -18.21 7.24
CA THR A 76 -12.92 -18.52 5.80
C THR A 76 -12.04 -19.71 5.50
N ASP A 77 -12.18 -20.31 4.31
CA ASP A 77 -11.14 -21.18 3.78
C ASP A 77 -9.88 -20.38 3.40
N ALA A 78 -8.76 -21.08 3.26
CA ALA A 78 -7.45 -20.49 3.02
C ALA A 78 -7.37 -19.65 1.74
N LYS A 79 -7.98 -20.14 0.65
CA LYS A 79 -7.82 -19.55 -0.68
C LYS A 79 -8.64 -18.27 -0.77
N LEU A 80 -9.92 -18.36 -0.42
CA LEU A 80 -10.81 -17.20 -0.40
C LEU A 80 -10.33 -16.14 0.60
N GLY A 81 -9.83 -16.57 1.76
CA GLY A 81 -9.29 -15.65 2.76
C GLY A 81 -8.08 -14.87 2.26
N LYS A 82 -7.15 -15.53 1.54
CA LYS A 82 -6.01 -14.85 0.90
C LYS A 82 -6.46 -13.82 -0.13
N GLU A 83 -7.40 -14.17 -1.01
CA GLU A 83 -7.94 -13.26 -2.03
C GLU A 83 -8.60 -12.03 -1.39
N ARG A 84 -9.40 -12.24 -0.33
CA ARG A 84 -10.03 -11.16 0.44
C ARG A 84 -9.00 -10.31 1.16
N ALA A 85 -7.99 -10.90 1.78
CA ALA A 85 -6.92 -10.17 2.46
C ALA A 85 -6.19 -9.24 1.50
N ILE A 86 -5.80 -9.72 0.31
CA ILE A 86 -5.14 -8.89 -0.72
C ILE A 86 -6.06 -7.76 -1.17
N LYS A 87 -7.34 -8.06 -1.42
CA LYS A 87 -8.32 -7.05 -1.87
C LYS A 87 -8.53 -5.95 -0.83
N GLU A 88 -8.75 -6.31 0.43
CA GLU A 88 -8.99 -5.35 1.52
C GLU A 88 -7.72 -4.60 1.92
N ALA A 89 -6.56 -5.25 1.90
CA ALA A 89 -5.26 -4.60 2.08
C ALA A 89 -4.98 -3.58 0.97
N SER A 90 -5.21 -3.94 -0.30
CA SER A 90 -5.01 -3.05 -1.44
C SER A 90 -5.86 -1.79 -1.35
N LYS A 91 -7.15 -1.93 -1.02
CA LYS A 91 -8.05 -0.78 -0.79
C LYS A 91 -7.54 0.13 0.33
N SER A 92 -7.22 -0.46 1.48
CA SER A 92 -6.83 0.30 2.67
C SER A 92 -5.49 1.01 2.47
N VAL A 93 -4.53 0.35 1.82
CA VAL A 93 -3.24 0.95 1.44
C VAL A 93 -3.41 2.08 0.43
N ALA A 94 -4.33 1.94 -0.54
CA ALA A 94 -4.60 3.01 -1.49
C ALA A 94 -5.07 4.29 -0.78
N ILE A 95 -6.00 4.18 0.17
CA ILE A 95 -6.44 5.32 0.98
C ILE A 95 -5.29 5.89 1.81
N LEU A 96 -4.51 5.03 2.48
CA LEU A 96 -3.39 5.48 3.30
C LEU A 96 -2.34 6.27 2.49
N ARG A 97 -2.08 5.84 1.25
CA ARG A 97 -1.11 6.47 0.34
C ARG A 97 -1.49 7.90 -0.05
N VAL A 98 -2.77 8.27 0.00
CA VAL A 98 -3.23 9.67 -0.20
C VAL A 98 -2.58 10.62 0.81
N PHE A 99 -2.16 10.12 1.97
CA PHE A 99 -1.47 10.89 3.02
C PHE A 99 0.06 10.77 2.94
N SER A 100 0.61 10.16 1.89
CA SER A 100 2.05 10.10 1.67
C SER A 100 2.61 11.46 1.23
N GLN A 101 3.90 11.69 1.45
CA GLN A 101 4.56 12.91 0.95
C GLN A 101 4.51 13.00 -0.59
N ALA A 102 4.52 11.84 -1.26
CA ALA A 102 4.42 11.77 -2.72
C ALA A 102 3.05 12.21 -3.27
N ALA A 103 2.03 12.30 -2.43
CA ALA A 103 0.75 12.90 -2.80
C ALA A 103 0.87 14.43 -3.04
N LEU A 104 1.84 15.08 -2.37
CA LEU A 104 1.99 16.53 -2.35
C LEU A 104 3.00 17.05 -3.40
N ASP A 105 3.91 16.22 -3.87
CA ASP A 105 4.92 16.59 -4.88
C ASP A 105 4.82 15.70 -6.13
N HIS A 106 4.45 16.30 -7.26
CA HIS A 106 4.30 15.59 -8.54
C HIS A 106 5.61 14.98 -9.07
N ARG A 107 6.78 15.37 -8.56
CA ARG A 107 8.09 14.80 -8.94
C ARG A 107 8.41 13.54 -8.14
N MET A 108 7.72 13.31 -7.03
CA MET A 108 7.86 12.14 -6.18
C MET A 108 6.82 11.09 -6.53
N TRP A 109 7.11 9.81 -6.30
CA TRP A 109 6.10 8.76 -6.36
C TRP A 109 6.24 7.86 -5.14
N SER A 110 5.11 7.34 -4.66
CA SER A 110 5.11 6.49 -3.48
C SER A 110 5.46 5.05 -3.85
N HIS A 111 6.20 4.40 -2.98
CA HIS A 111 6.47 2.97 -3.02
C HIS A 111 5.66 2.19 -1.96
N CYS A 112 4.70 2.86 -1.31
CA CYS A 112 3.76 2.28 -0.36
C CYS A 112 2.73 1.43 -1.10
N VAL A 113 3.07 0.17 -1.32
CA VAL A 113 2.26 -0.83 -2.04
C VAL A 113 2.36 -2.17 -1.34
N LEU A 114 1.46 -3.09 -1.68
CA LEU A 114 1.57 -4.47 -1.19
C LEU A 114 2.89 -5.09 -1.64
N TRP A 115 3.48 -5.92 -0.79
CA TRP A 115 4.73 -6.59 -1.13
C TRP A 115 4.57 -7.43 -2.39
N GLY A 116 5.53 -7.31 -3.31
CA GLY A 116 5.51 -8.00 -4.60
C GLY A 116 4.73 -7.29 -5.72
N THR A 117 3.99 -6.22 -5.45
CA THR A 117 3.26 -5.48 -6.50
C THR A 117 3.98 -4.20 -6.97
N GLY A 118 5.03 -3.78 -6.26
CA GLY A 118 5.82 -2.59 -6.60
C GLY A 118 7.07 -2.92 -7.40
N HIS A 119 7.27 -2.20 -8.51
CA HIS A 119 8.51 -2.26 -9.28
C HIS A 119 9.54 -1.24 -8.76
N LEU A 120 10.79 -1.66 -8.65
CA LEU A 120 11.93 -0.75 -8.55
C LEU A 120 12.82 -1.03 -9.75
N ASP A 121 13.17 0.04 -10.46
CA ASP A 121 14.19 -0.03 -11.49
C ASP A 121 15.51 -0.40 -10.81
N SER A 122 16.18 -1.44 -11.31
CA SER A 122 17.47 -1.90 -10.79
C SER A 122 18.49 -1.94 -11.92
N GLU A 123 19.72 -1.56 -11.60
CA GLU A 123 20.88 -1.74 -12.47
C GLU A 123 21.64 -2.98 -12.01
N VAL A 124 22.05 -3.81 -12.97
CA VAL A 124 22.86 -5.00 -12.70
C VAL A 124 24.12 -4.89 -13.54
N THR A 125 25.26 -4.99 -12.89
CA THR A 125 26.58 -5.05 -13.53
C THR A 125 27.27 -6.34 -13.14
N ILE A 126 28.08 -6.88 -14.04
CA ILE A 126 28.96 -8.01 -13.74
C ILE A 126 30.37 -7.50 -13.99
N GLU A 127 31.11 -7.28 -12.90
CA GLU A 127 32.53 -6.95 -12.96
C GLU A 127 33.32 -8.25 -12.94
N LEU A 128 34.39 -8.36 -13.74
CA LEU A 128 35.32 -9.47 -13.63
C LEU A 128 36.46 -9.05 -12.70
N ASP A 129 36.76 -9.86 -11.69
CA ASP A 129 37.91 -9.61 -10.83
C ASP A 129 39.24 -9.83 -11.58
N GLU A 130 40.37 -9.58 -10.91
CA GLU A 130 41.72 -9.77 -11.48
C GLU A 130 42.01 -11.19 -11.98
N ARG A 131 41.22 -12.18 -11.56
CA ARG A 131 41.34 -13.60 -11.94
C ARG A 131 40.27 -14.02 -12.97
N GLY A 132 39.42 -13.10 -13.42
CA GLY A 132 38.34 -13.35 -14.36
C GLY A 132 37.08 -13.94 -13.74
N TYR A 133 36.93 -13.95 -12.41
CA TYR A 133 35.70 -14.40 -11.77
C TYR A 133 34.61 -13.32 -11.83
N PRO A 134 33.36 -13.69 -12.17
CA PRO A 134 32.26 -12.73 -12.23
C PRO A 134 31.80 -12.32 -10.83
N LEU A 135 31.76 -11.02 -10.58
CA LEU A 135 31.24 -10.35 -9.40
C LEU A 135 29.96 -9.60 -9.79
N PRO A 136 28.77 -10.24 -9.69
CA PRO A 136 27.52 -9.57 -9.97
C PRO A 136 27.22 -8.54 -8.86
N THR A 137 26.99 -7.30 -9.27
CA THR A 137 26.51 -6.22 -8.41
C THR A 137 25.13 -5.78 -8.87
N SER A 138 24.21 -5.56 -7.92
CA SER A 138 22.91 -4.97 -8.23
C SER A 138 22.68 -3.74 -7.35
N SER A 139 22.17 -2.68 -7.96
CA SER A 139 21.83 -1.43 -7.30
C SER A 139 20.43 -0.97 -7.71
N ILE A 140 19.86 -0.07 -6.92
CA ILE A 140 18.61 0.61 -7.32
C ILE A 140 18.99 1.71 -8.30
N ALA A 141 18.34 1.74 -9.46
CA ALA A 141 18.56 2.77 -10.46
C ALA A 141 18.04 4.13 -9.95
N GLY A 142 18.90 5.15 -9.97
CA GLY A 142 18.54 6.50 -9.55
C GLY A 142 18.45 6.70 -8.03
N ILE A 143 17.46 7.47 -7.58
CA ILE A 143 17.33 7.85 -6.17
C ILE A 143 16.61 6.73 -5.41
N PRO A 144 17.19 6.21 -4.31
CA PRO A 144 16.55 5.15 -3.54
C PRO A 144 15.24 5.65 -2.92
N PRO A 145 14.19 4.80 -2.94
CA PRO A 145 12.89 5.13 -2.39
C PRO A 145 12.96 5.46 -0.89
N ARG A 146 12.32 6.56 -0.49
CA ARG A 146 12.14 6.90 0.92
C ARG A 146 10.85 6.26 1.43
N PRO A 147 10.88 5.51 2.54
CA PRO A 147 9.67 4.94 3.09
C PRO A 147 8.76 6.03 3.68
N ASP A 148 7.46 5.87 3.51
CA ASP A 148 6.46 6.62 4.25
C ASP A 148 6.55 6.23 5.73
N ARG A 149 6.67 7.24 6.61
CA ARG A 149 6.85 7.04 8.05
C ARG A 149 5.75 7.73 8.83
N PHE A 150 4.91 6.94 9.49
CA PHE A 150 3.89 7.44 10.40
C PHE A 150 4.31 7.17 11.85
N SER A 151 4.65 8.24 12.56
CA SER A 151 4.88 8.18 14.01
C SER A 151 3.57 7.99 14.74
N THR A 152 3.61 7.62 16.02
CA THR A 152 2.38 7.51 16.85
C THR A 152 1.57 8.80 16.83
N VAL A 153 2.23 9.97 16.98
CA VAL A 153 1.57 11.29 16.90
C VAL A 153 0.94 11.53 15.52
N HIS A 154 1.61 11.13 14.44
CA HIS A 154 1.02 11.24 13.10
C HIS A 154 -0.18 10.32 12.94
N ILE A 155 -0.11 9.09 13.46
CA ILE A 155 -1.22 8.13 13.41
C ILE A 155 -2.40 8.64 14.23
N ASP A 156 -2.19 9.26 15.39
CA ASP A 156 -3.26 9.82 16.22
C ASP A 156 -3.97 11.01 15.55
N LYS A 157 -3.22 11.82 14.79
CA LYS A 157 -3.82 12.89 13.97
C LYS A 157 -4.55 12.32 12.76
N LEU A 158 -3.94 11.33 12.11
CA LEU A 158 -4.48 10.68 10.92
C LEU A 158 -5.73 9.87 11.25
N SER A 159 -5.79 9.21 12.40
CA SER A 159 -6.93 8.39 12.85
C SER A 159 -8.21 9.21 12.95
N LYS A 160 -8.12 10.49 13.34
CA LYS A 160 -9.26 11.43 13.32
C LYS A 160 -9.81 11.70 11.92
N TRP A 161 -8.98 11.61 10.88
CA TRP A 161 -9.44 11.68 9.48
C TRP A 161 -9.91 10.31 8.99
N LEU A 162 -9.15 9.26 9.31
CA LEU A 162 -9.47 7.90 8.92
C LEU A 162 -10.78 7.41 9.51
N GLN A 163 -11.20 7.85 10.70
CA GLN A 163 -12.50 7.50 11.27
C GLN A 163 -13.69 7.91 10.38
N HIS A 164 -13.54 8.96 9.56
CA HIS A 164 -14.58 9.38 8.62
C HIS A 164 -14.58 8.54 7.34
N ILE A 165 -13.43 8.00 6.94
CA ILE A 165 -13.28 7.16 5.75
C ILE A 165 -13.53 5.67 6.05
N HIS A 166 -13.21 5.25 7.28
CA HIS A 166 -13.28 3.88 7.76
C HIS A 166 -14.66 3.24 7.52
N PRO A 167 -15.80 3.91 7.81
CA PRO A 167 -17.12 3.37 7.50
C PRO A 167 -17.29 3.02 6.02
N PHE A 168 -16.84 3.90 5.10
CA PHE A 168 -16.96 3.68 3.65
C PHE A 168 -16.21 2.44 3.17
N LEU A 169 -15.13 2.04 3.87
CA LEU A 169 -14.39 0.82 3.56
C LEU A 169 -15.05 -0.45 4.14
N LEU A 170 -15.80 -0.33 5.24
CA LEU A 170 -16.47 -1.45 5.88
C LEU A 170 -17.77 -1.87 5.18
N SER A 171 -18.59 -0.89 4.79
CA SER A 171 -19.93 -1.15 4.26
C SER A 171 -19.85 -1.65 2.82
N SER A 172 -20.03 -2.97 2.69
CA SER A 172 -19.90 -3.68 1.42
C SER A 172 -21.21 -3.76 0.62
N SER A 173 -22.31 -3.10 1.02
CA SER A 173 -23.61 -3.33 0.36
C SER A 173 -24.73 -2.30 0.56
N LYS A 174 -24.53 -1.17 1.26
CA LYS A 174 -25.61 -0.18 1.52
C LYS A 174 -25.19 1.29 1.46
N ASN A 175 -23.98 1.60 1.01
CA ASN A 175 -23.60 2.99 0.88
C ASN A 175 -24.21 3.59 -0.38
N SER A 176 -24.76 4.79 -0.26
CA SER A 176 -25.17 5.60 -1.41
C SER A 176 -24.12 5.59 -2.52
N ASN A 177 -24.52 5.65 -3.79
CA ASN A 177 -23.65 5.77 -4.96
C ASN A 177 -22.50 6.80 -4.76
N PHE A 178 -22.68 7.78 -3.87
CA PHE A 178 -21.67 8.77 -3.52
C PHE A 178 -20.44 8.19 -2.82
N SER A 179 -20.61 7.32 -1.83
CA SER A 179 -19.47 6.73 -1.10
C SER A 179 -18.59 5.89 -2.01
N GLU A 180 -19.20 5.13 -2.92
CA GLU A 180 -18.47 4.33 -3.89
C GLU A 180 -17.70 5.22 -4.87
N CYS A 181 -18.31 6.30 -5.37
CA CYS A 181 -17.62 7.32 -6.16
C CYS A 181 -16.41 7.90 -5.42
N VAL A 182 -16.57 8.32 -4.16
CA VAL A 182 -15.47 8.89 -3.35
C VAL A 182 -14.33 7.89 -3.16
N ILE A 183 -14.63 6.64 -2.79
CA ILE A 183 -13.59 5.61 -2.61
C ILE A 183 -12.91 5.28 -3.94
N ASN A 184 -13.66 5.19 -5.04
CA ASN A 184 -13.07 4.94 -6.35
C ASN A 184 -12.17 6.09 -6.79
N ALA A 185 -12.58 7.34 -6.54
CA ALA A 185 -11.79 8.52 -6.82
C ALA A 185 -10.49 8.57 -6.01
N LEU A 186 -10.56 8.31 -4.71
CA LEU A 186 -9.38 8.23 -3.84
C LEU A 186 -8.45 7.11 -4.29
N ARG A 187 -8.99 5.98 -4.74
CA ARG A 187 -8.21 4.88 -5.32
C ARG A 187 -7.52 5.31 -6.61
N LEU A 188 -8.24 5.94 -7.54
CA LEU A 188 -7.66 6.44 -8.79
C LEU A 188 -6.57 7.50 -8.53
N TYR A 189 -6.82 8.43 -7.62
CA TYR A 189 -5.83 9.40 -7.19
C TYR A 189 -4.61 8.70 -6.57
N SER A 190 -4.81 7.70 -5.72
CA SER A 190 -3.75 6.89 -5.14
C SER A 190 -2.92 6.12 -6.19
N GLU A 191 -3.54 5.69 -7.29
CA GLU A 191 -2.82 5.11 -8.43
C GLU A 191 -1.96 6.16 -9.16
N SER A 192 -2.38 7.42 -9.22
CA SER A 192 -1.51 8.49 -9.75
C SER A 192 -0.23 8.66 -8.91
N ILE A 193 -0.33 8.49 -7.58
CA ILE A 193 0.79 8.70 -6.66
C ILE A 193 1.91 7.67 -6.85
N ILE A 194 1.61 6.46 -7.34
CA ILE A 194 2.62 5.42 -7.58
C ILE A 194 3.29 5.53 -8.95
N LYS A 195 2.78 6.35 -9.88
CA LYS A 195 3.36 6.44 -11.23
C LYS A 195 4.58 7.35 -11.22
N LYS A 196 5.64 6.91 -11.89
CA LYS A 196 6.87 7.70 -12.06
C LYS A 196 6.72 8.77 -13.14
N ARG A 197 5.99 8.47 -14.23
CA ARG A 197 5.81 9.36 -15.38
C ARG A 197 4.62 10.29 -15.18
N ILE A 198 4.81 11.58 -15.44
CA ILE A 198 3.78 12.61 -15.26
C ILE A 198 2.55 12.36 -16.13
N GLN A 199 2.73 11.81 -17.33
CA GLN A 199 1.62 11.50 -18.25
C GLN A 199 0.67 10.49 -17.61
N ASP A 200 1.21 9.40 -17.05
CA ASP A 200 0.42 8.39 -16.36
C ASP A 200 -0.28 8.98 -15.14
N LYS A 201 0.40 9.85 -14.37
CA LYS A 201 -0.21 10.55 -13.23
C LYS A 201 -1.45 11.35 -13.63
N LEU A 202 -1.34 12.13 -14.72
CA LEU A 202 -2.42 12.98 -15.20
C LEU A 202 -3.64 12.16 -15.62
N VAL A 203 -3.44 11.01 -16.27
CA VAL A 203 -4.54 10.10 -16.64
C VAL A 203 -5.33 9.67 -15.41
N TYR A 204 -4.65 9.18 -14.37
CA TYR A 204 -5.31 8.76 -13.13
C TYR A 204 -5.93 9.91 -12.35
N LEU A 205 -5.29 11.09 -12.35
CA LEU A 205 -5.82 12.28 -11.69
C LEU A 205 -7.11 12.76 -12.36
N PHE A 206 -7.16 12.84 -13.69
CA PHE A 206 -8.36 13.22 -14.42
C PHE A 206 -9.47 12.19 -14.25
N ALA A 207 -9.15 10.89 -14.31
CA ALA A 207 -10.13 9.83 -14.03
C ALA A 207 -10.69 9.92 -12.60
N ALA A 208 -9.85 10.27 -11.61
CA ALA A 208 -10.30 10.48 -10.22
C ALA A 208 -11.27 11.66 -10.12
N LEU A 209 -10.94 12.80 -10.73
CA LEU A 209 -11.80 13.98 -10.77
C LEU A 209 -13.13 13.67 -11.49
N GLU A 210 -13.07 13.01 -12.64
CA GLU A 210 -14.24 12.54 -13.38
C GLU A 210 -15.15 11.67 -12.50
N SER A 211 -14.59 10.73 -11.74
CA SER A 211 -15.41 9.84 -10.90
C SER A 211 -16.16 10.55 -9.75
N ILE A 212 -15.72 11.74 -9.32
CA ILE A 212 -16.42 12.57 -8.33
C ILE A 212 -17.35 13.56 -9.02
N PHE A 213 -16.94 14.13 -10.15
CA PHE A 213 -17.60 15.27 -10.75
C PHE A 213 -18.57 14.92 -11.88
N LEU A 214 -18.39 13.83 -12.63
CA LEU A 214 -19.29 13.48 -13.72
C LEU A 214 -20.44 12.63 -13.19
N ARG A 215 -21.54 13.31 -12.85
CA ARG A 215 -22.83 12.70 -12.46
C ARG A 215 -23.97 13.01 -13.43
N GLY A 216 -23.73 13.79 -14.48
CA GLY A 216 -24.73 14.13 -15.48
C GLY A 216 -24.28 13.66 -16.86
N ASP A 217 -25.02 12.71 -17.44
CA ASP A 217 -24.79 12.19 -18.80
C ASP A 217 -24.96 13.27 -19.90
N ASN A 218 -25.47 14.47 -19.54
CA ASN A 218 -25.80 15.55 -20.46
C ASN A 218 -24.87 16.78 -20.37
N GLU A 219 -23.85 16.80 -19.50
CA GLU A 219 -22.90 17.92 -19.44
C GLU A 219 -21.59 17.57 -20.15
N PRO A 220 -21.08 18.44 -21.06
CA PRO A 220 -19.74 18.29 -21.60
C PRO A 220 -18.70 18.25 -20.47
N ILE A 221 -17.84 17.22 -20.47
CA ILE A 221 -16.84 16.94 -19.43
C ILE A 221 -16.01 18.18 -19.07
N ILE A 222 -15.55 18.91 -20.08
CA ILE A 222 -14.74 20.13 -19.94
C ILE A 222 -15.54 21.22 -19.22
N HIS A 223 -16.83 21.37 -19.50
CA HIS A 223 -17.68 22.39 -18.88
C HIS A 223 -17.92 22.10 -17.40
N SER A 224 -18.25 20.86 -17.05
CA SER A 224 -18.49 20.46 -15.66
C SER A 224 -17.23 20.57 -14.80
N ILE A 225 -16.08 20.16 -15.33
CA ILE A 225 -14.78 20.31 -14.63
C ILE A 225 -14.42 21.79 -14.48
N SER A 226 -14.55 22.59 -15.55
CA SER A 226 -14.19 24.02 -15.52
C SER A 226 -15.04 24.81 -14.52
N LEU A 227 -16.36 24.60 -14.47
CA LEU A 227 -17.25 25.27 -13.53
C LEU A 227 -16.94 24.92 -12.07
N ARG A 228 -16.57 23.66 -11.80
CA ARG A 228 -16.31 23.19 -10.43
C ARG A 228 -14.93 23.60 -9.94
N ILE A 229 -13.92 23.58 -10.81
CA ILE A 229 -12.61 24.17 -10.52
C ILE A 229 -12.76 25.68 -10.28
N ALA A 230 -13.54 26.38 -11.12
CA ALA A 230 -13.82 27.80 -10.93
C ALA A 230 -14.49 28.10 -9.59
N LEU A 231 -15.37 27.22 -9.09
CA LEU A 231 -15.98 27.35 -7.76
C LEU A 231 -14.95 27.27 -6.63
N PHE A 232 -14.00 26.33 -6.71
CA PHE A 232 -12.94 26.18 -5.70
C PHE A 232 -11.90 27.31 -5.78
N CYS A 233 -11.55 27.77 -6.97
CA CYS A 233 -10.63 28.91 -7.15
C CYS A 233 -11.28 30.26 -6.80
N ARG A 234 -12.60 30.34 -6.66
CA ARG A 234 -13.31 31.56 -6.24
C ARG A 234 -13.28 31.81 -4.73
N GLN A 235 -12.83 30.84 -3.93
CA GLN A 235 -12.69 30.97 -2.48
C GLN A 235 -11.23 31.27 -2.10
N GLU A 236 -10.72 32.42 -2.51
CA GLU A 236 -9.62 33.09 -1.81
C GLU A 236 -10.03 34.56 -1.60
N PRO A 237 -10.04 35.09 -0.37
CA PRO A 237 -9.91 36.53 -0.14
C PRO A 237 -8.48 37.00 -0.39
#